data_AF-A0A9N7N8A5-F1
#
_entry.id   AF-A0A9N7N8A5-F1
#
_cell.length_a   1.000
_cell.length_b   1.000
_cell.length_c   1.000
_cell.angle_alpha   90.00
_cell.angle_beta   90.00
_cell.angle_gamma   90.00
#
_symmetry.space_group_name_H-M   'P 1'
#
loop_
_entity.id
_entity.type
_entity.pdbx_description
1 polymer ?
#
loop_
_entity_poly.entity_id
_entity_poly.type
_entity_poly.pdbx_seq_one_letter_code
_entity_poly.pdbx_strand_id
1 'polypeptide(L)'
;MHCPYFTRFILTIETIHKADRGLSENVHGLTKEQLAVRQIEMLDIVSSTSDYWSYVIGTSGFDFSQFKSDQTSRGPLLDGWQDECNPVMTAYKLVTIDAPYWGFGSRIEQALLAGERALFIESHRNCFGWIDEWFGLTLDTLRELEKQSDSSLNQKLGRTCVLAHEQE
;
A
#
# COMPACT_ATOMS: atom_id res chain seq x y z
N MET A 1 11.09 10.40 3.08
CA MET A 1 10.50 11.61 3.71
C MET A 1 11.53 12.25 4.63
N HIS A 2 11.74 13.56 4.55
CA HIS A 2 12.62 14.28 5.49
C HIS A 2 11.76 14.96 6.56
N CYS A 3 11.76 14.41 7.79
CA CYS A 3 10.98 14.96 8.90
C CYS A 3 11.84 15.91 9.74
N PRO A 4 11.47 17.20 9.92
CA PRO A 4 12.31 18.18 10.60
C PRO A 4 12.56 17.89 12.09
N TYR A 5 11.74 17.05 12.73
CA TYR A 5 11.90 16.64 14.13
C TYR A 5 12.64 15.32 14.30
N PHE A 6 12.84 14.57 13.21
CA PHE A 6 13.51 13.26 13.18
C PHE A 6 14.61 13.29 12.11
N THR A 7 15.78 13.81 12.50
CA THR A 7 16.90 14.11 11.59
C THR A 7 17.65 12.90 11.02
N ARG A 8 17.32 11.69 11.46
CA ARG A 8 17.99 10.42 11.08
C ARG A 8 16.97 9.30 11.06
N PHE A 9 15.92 9.43 10.28
CA PHE A 9 14.90 8.41 10.13
C PHE A 9 14.89 7.88 8.69
N ILE A 10 14.87 6.56 8.53
CA ILE A 10 14.78 5.92 7.22
C ILE A 10 13.61 4.94 7.24
N LEU A 11 12.72 5.09 6.26
CA LEU A 11 11.69 4.12 5.92
C LEU A 11 11.86 3.79 4.44
N THR A 12 12.07 2.52 4.15
CA THR A 12 12.23 1.99 2.80
C THR A 12 11.20 0.89 2.58
N ILE A 13 10.47 0.97 1.45
CA ILE A 13 9.51 -0.03 1.04
C ILE A 13 9.91 -0.51 -0.35
N GLU A 14 10.42 -1.73 -0.43
CA GLU A 14 10.76 -2.39 -1.69
C GLU A 14 9.66 -3.39 -2.03
N THR A 15 9.12 -3.33 -3.25
CA THR A 15 8.01 -4.19 -3.66
C THR A 15 8.38 -5.02 -4.87
N ILE A 16 8.20 -6.33 -4.78
CA ILE A 16 8.28 -7.26 -5.92
C ILE A 16 6.89 -7.87 -6.12
N HIS A 17 6.41 -7.86 -7.36
CA HIS A 17 5.14 -8.49 -7.73
C HIS A 17 5.41 -9.80 -8.46
N LYS A 18 4.80 -10.91 -8.00
CA LYS A 18 4.90 -12.22 -8.67
C LYS A 18 3.52 -12.81 -8.89
N ALA A 19 3.37 -13.56 -9.99
CA ALA A 19 2.18 -14.35 -10.28
C ALA A 19 2.19 -15.65 -9.46
N ASP A 20 2.10 -15.53 -8.14
CA ASP A 20 2.02 -16.62 -7.18
C ASP A 20 1.10 -16.26 -5.99
N ARG A 21 0.93 -17.21 -5.06
CA ARG A 21 0.10 -17.09 -3.86
C ARG A 21 0.90 -16.81 -2.59
N GLY A 22 2.04 -16.11 -2.68
CA GLY A 22 2.86 -15.81 -1.50
C GLY A 22 3.86 -16.91 -1.12
N LEU A 23 4.09 -17.87 -2.02
CA LEU A 23 4.94 -19.04 -1.76
C LEU A 23 6.42 -18.82 -2.07
N SER A 24 6.78 -17.73 -2.75
CA SER A 24 8.18 -17.45 -3.08
C SER A 24 8.95 -16.98 -1.85
N GLU A 25 9.99 -17.71 -1.49
CA GLU A 25 10.89 -17.32 -0.42
C GLU A 25 11.97 -16.32 -0.89
N ASN A 26 12.39 -15.45 0.03
CA ASN A 26 13.50 -14.49 -0.13
C ASN A 26 13.56 -13.78 -1.50
N VAL A 27 12.42 -13.31 -2.02
CA VAL A 27 12.35 -12.70 -3.36
C VAL A 27 13.22 -11.45 -3.53
N HIS A 28 13.54 -10.78 -2.41
CA HIS A 28 14.40 -9.59 -2.36
C HIS A 28 15.90 -9.92 -2.26
N GLY A 29 16.28 -11.20 -2.19
CA GLY A 29 17.69 -11.60 -2.14
C GLY A 29 18.43 -11.16 -0.88
N LEU A 30 17.75 -11.16 0.27
CA LEU A 30 18.31 -10.76 1.56
C LEU A 30 19.42 -11.71 2.03
N THR A 31 20.38 -11.16 2.77
CA THR A 31 21.44 -11.94 3.41
C THR A 31 20.91 -12.79 4.57
N LYS A 32 21.73 -13.73 5.06
CA LYS A 32 21.35 -14.59 6.20
C LYS A 32 21.05 -13.77 7.46
N GLU A 33 21.81 -12.71 7.69
CA GLU A 33 21.68 -11.82 8.85
C GLU A 33 20.37 -11.02 8.78
N GLN A 34 20.03 -10.50 7.61
CA GLN A 34 18.76 -9.81 7.38
C GLN A 34 17.57 -10.76 7.54
N LEU A 35 17.66 -11.98 7.00
CA LEU A 35 16.62 -12.99 7.14
C LEU A 35 16.40 -13.41 8.59
N ALA A 36 17.44 -13.45 9.42
CA ALA A 36 17.35 -13.84 10.82
C ALA A 36 16.52 -12.87 11.68
N VAL A 37 16.47 -11.59 11.30
CA VAL A 37 15.70 -10.55 12.02
C VAL A 37 14.38 -10.21 11.33
N ARG A 38 14.19 -10.62 10.08
CA ARG A 38 12.98 -10.35 9.31
C ARG A 38 11.78 -11.08 9.91
N GLN A 39 10.66 -10.37 9.98
CA GLN A 39 9.34 -10.94 10.26
C GLN A 39 8.53 -11.00 8.97
N ILE A 40 7.77 -12.08 8.77
CA ILE A 40 6.87 -12.25 7.62
C ILE A 40 5.45 -12.16 8.15
N GLU A 41 4.65 -11.30 7.52
CA GLU A 41 3.22 -11.21 7.76
C GLU A 41 2.47 -11.36 6.43
N MET A 42 1.48 -12.25 6.40
CA MET A 42 0.55 -12.37 5.27
C MET A 42 -0.64 -11.46 5.52
N LEU A 43 -0.84 -10.48 4.64
CA LEU A 43 -1.94 -9.53 4.74
C LEU A 43 -3.14 -10.04 3.93
N ASP A 44 -4.27 -10.22 4.61
CA ASP A 44 -5.53 -10.58 3.98
C ASP A 44 -6.46 -9.36 3.90
N ILE A 45 -6.84 -8.98 2.67
CA ILE A 45 -7.72 -7.82 2.42
C ILE A 45 -9.15 -8.03 2.94
N VAL A 46 -9.60 -9.27 3.14
CA VAL A 46 -10.93 -9.54 3.74
C VAL A 46 -10.89 -9.64 5.27
N SER A 47 -9.70 -9.68 5.88
CA SER A 47 -9.58 -9.80 7.34
C SER A 47 -10.09 -8.56 8.06
N SER A 48 -10.94 -8.72 9.07
CA SER A 48 -11.40 -7.59 9.88
C SER A 48 -10.26 -7.06 10.75
N THR A 49 -9.92 -5.77 10.59
CA THR A 49 -8.99 -5.05 11.48
C THR A 49 -9.72 -3.88 12.11
N SER A 50 -9.68 -3.75 13.44
CA SER A 50 -10.31 -2.64 14.18
C SER A 50 -9.30 -1.93 15.07
N ASP A 51 -8.13 -1.59 14.52
CA ASP A 51 -7.10 -0.86 15.26
C ASP A 51 -7.15 0.65 15.00
N TYR A 52 -6.43 1.42 15.81
CA TYR A 52 -6.37 2.88 15.69
C TYR A 52 -5.96 3.34 14.28
N TRP A 53 -5.05 2.61 13.63
CA TRP A 53 -4.57 2.97 12.30
C TRP A 53 -5.61 2.72 11.22
N SER A 54 -6.40 1.65 11.31
CA SER A 54 -7.54 1.42 10.40
C SER A 54 -8.59 2.54 10.48
N TYR A 55 -8.79 3.13 11.66
CA TYR A 55 -9.66 4.31 11.80
C TYR A 55 -9.04 5.55 11.15
N VAL A 56 -7.75 5.81 11.38
CA VAL A 56 -7.04 6.98 10.84
C VAL A 56 -6.92 6.94 9.32
N ILE A 57 -6.61 5.77 8.77
CA ILE A 57 -6.47 5.57 7.32
C ILE A 57 -7.85 5.58 6.63
N GLY A 58 -8.91 5.23 7.37
CA GLY A 58 -10.24 5.03 6.82
C GLY A 58 -10.43 3.58 6.37
N THR A 59 -11.69 3.18 6.22
CA THR A 59 -12.06 1.81 5.83
C THR A 59 -12.86 1.86 4.54
N SER A 60 -12.57 0.94 3.64
CA SER A 60 -13.27 0.81 2.37
C SER A 60 -14.75 0.53 2.65
N GLY A 61 -15.65 1.23 1.95
CA GLY A 61 -17.10 1.01 2.08
C GLY A 61 -17.60 -0.31 1.47
N PHE A 62 -16.69 -1.16 0.96
CA PHE A 62 -17.03 -2.41 0.30
C PHE A 62 -17.16 -3.57 1.29
N ASP A 63 -18.23 -4.35 1.15
CA ASP A 63 -18.34 -5.67 1.74
C ASP A 63 -17.87 -6.71 0.72
N PHE A 64 -16.63 -7.19 0.84
CA PHE A 64 -16.05 -8.14 -0.10
C PHE A 64 -16.69 -9.53 -0.06
N SER A 65 -17.46 -9.86 0.98
CA SER A 65 -18.24 -11.09 1.01
C SER A 65 -19.45 -11.05 0.07
N GLN A 66 -19.88 -9.85 -0.33
CA GLN A 66 -21.02 -9.62 -1.23
C GLN A 66 -20.61 -8.98 -2.56
N PHE A 67 -19.49 -8.26 -2.58
CA PHE A 67 -19.02 -7.56 -3.77
C PHE A 67 -18.63 -8.53 -4.87
N LYS A 68 -19.18 -8.32 -6.06
CA LYS A 68 -18.77 -8.99 -7.29
C LYS A 68 -18.67 -7.95 -8.39
N SER A 69 -17.54 -7.95 -9.08
CA SER A 69 -17.26 -7.04 -10.19
C SER A 69 -18.14 -7.38 -11.40
N ASP A 70 -18.80 -6.38 -11.96
CA ASP A 70 -19.62 -6.54 -13.17
C ASP A 70 -18.74 -6.67 -14.43
N GLN A 71 -17.57 -6.01 -14.45
CA GLN A 71 -16.67 -6.06 -15.61
C GLN A 71 -15.84 -7.35 -15.67
N THR A 72 -15.43 -7.88 -14.52
CA THR A 72 -14.47 -9.00 -14.46
C THR A 72 -15.06 -10.28 -13.89
N SER A 73 -16.27 -10.22 -13.33
CA SER A 73 -16.91 -11.32 -12.58
C SER A 73 -16.12 -11.81 -11.36
N ARG A 74 -15.07 -11.09 -10.92
CA ARG A 74 -14.27 -11.42 -9.73
C ARG A 74 -15.04 -11.08 -8.46
N GLY A 75 -14.79 -11.86 -7.41
CA GLY A 75 -15.56 -11.82 -6.18
C GLY A 75 -16.85 -12.66 -6.26
N PRO A 76 -17.56 -12.87 -5.14
CA PRO A 76 -17.19 -12.44 -3.78
C PRO A 76 -15.93 -13.12 -3.24
N LEU A 77 -15.25 -12.46 -2.31
CA LEU A 77 -14.10 -13.00 -1.60
C LEU A 77 -14.57 -13.58 -0.27
N LEU A 78 -14.67 -14.91 -0.23
CA LEU A 78 -15.06 -15.68 0.96
C LEU A 78 -13.82 -16.24 1.66
N ASP A 79 -14.01 -16.89 2.81
CA ASP A 79 -12.91 -17.58 3.52
C ASP A 79 -12.19 -18.56 2.58
N GLY A 80 -10.87 -18.44 2.47
CA GLY A 80 -10.05 -19.25 1.57
C GLY A 80 -10.00 -18.78 0.12
N TRP A 81 -10.54 -17.58 -0.21
CA TRP A 81 -10.51 -17.03 -1.58
C TRP A 81 -9.10 -17.00 -2.19
N GLN A 82 -8.06 -16.90 -1.37
CA GLN A 82 -6.66 -16.87 -1.79
C GLN A 82 -6.22 -18.15 -2.49
N ASP A 83 -6.87 -19.29 -2.24
CA ASP A 83 -6.52 -20.59 -2.84
C ASP A 83 -7.28 -20.84 -4.15
N GLU A 84 -8.48 -20.28 -4.28
CA GLU A 84 -9.39 -20.52 -5.40
C GLU A 84 -9.30 -19.45 -6.49
N CYS A 85 -8.79 -18.25 -6.18
CA CYS A 85 -8.76 -17.15 -7.14
C CYS A 85 -7.77 -17.39 -8.30
N ASN A 86 -8.20 -17.01 -9.51
CA ASN A 86 -7.37 -16.96 -10.71
C ASN A 86 -7.91 -15.87 -11.66
N PRO A 87 -7.07 -14.96 -12.20
CA PRO A 87 -5.65 -14.82 -11.92
C PRO A 87 -5.37 -14.33 -10.48
N VAL A 88 -4.20 -14.69 -9.95
CA VAL A 88 -3.70 -14.28 -8.65
C VAL A 88 -2.28 -13.75 -8.77
N MET A 89 -1.93 -12.79 -7.92
CA MET A 89 -0.58 -12.27 -7.77
C MET A 89 -0.34 -11.93 -6.31
N THR A 90 0.93 -11.87 -5.93
CA THR A 90 1.36 -11.44 -4.59
C THR A 90 2.34 -10.28 -4.70
N ALA A 91 2.09 -9.23 -3.91
CA ALA A 91 2.99 -8.10 -3.72
C ALA A 91 3.86 -8.36 -2.46
N TYR A 92 5.12 -8.72 -2.66
CA TYR A 92 6.09 -8.91 -1.59
C TYR A 92 6.69 -7.55 -1.20
N LYS A 93 6.14 -6.93 -0.16
CA LYS A 93 6.58 -5.63 0.36
C LYS A 93 7.57 -5.81 1.50
N LEU A 94 8.84 -5.52 1.24
CA LEU A 94 9.86 -5.47 2.28
C LEU A 94 9.89 -4.07 2.88
N VAL A 95 9.51 -3.97 4.15
CA VAL A 95 9.54 -2.71 4.90
C VAL A 95 10.78 -2.72 5.81
N THR A 96 11.66 -1.74 5.61
CA THR A 96 12.84 -1.51 6.46
C THR A 96 12.68 -0.17 7.14
N ILE A 97 12.76 -0.15 8.48
CA ILE A 97 12.69 1.06 9.28
C ILE A 97 13.95 1.16 10.14
N ASP A 98 14.63 2.30 10.08
CA ASP A 98 15.73 2.66 10.96
C ASP A 98 15.36 3.95 11.71
N ALA A 99 15.11 3.82 13.02
CA ALA A 99 14.83 4.92 13.93
C ALA A 99 15.84 4.93 15.09
N PRO A 100 17.06 5.47 14.88
CA PRO A 100 18.18 5.47 15.83
C PRO A 100 17.99 6.53 16.93
N TYR A 101 16.84 6.50 17.60
CA TYR A 101 16.49 7.40 18.69
C TYR A 101 16.57 6.68 20.03
N TRP A 102 17.41 7.19 20.92
CA TRP A 102 17.58 6.61 22.25
C TRP A 102 16.29 6.69 23.07
N GLY A 103 15.92 5.56 23.69
CA GLY A 103 14.75 5.43 24.57
C GLY A 103 13.42 5.13 23.90
N PHE A 104 13.19 5.56 22.65
CA PHE A 104 11.88 5.41 21.99
C PHE A 104 11.92 4.98 20.50
N GLY A 105 13.09 4.72 19.93
CA GLY A 105 13.24 4.28 18.53
C GLY A 105 12.37 3.07 18.17
N SER A 106 12.41 2.02 18.99
CA SER A 106 11.59 0.82 18.78
C SER A 106 10.09 1.10 18.79
N ARG A 107 9.60 2.01 19.64
CA ARG A 107 8.19 2.39 19.66
C ARG A 107 7.78 3.14 18.40
N ILE A 108 8.67 3.97 17.85
CA ILE A 108 8.47 4.65 16.57
C ILE A 108 8.41 3.63 15.43
N GLU A 109 9.38 2.69 15.38
CA GLU A 109 9.41 1.63 14.37
C GLU A 109 8.12 0.80 14.38
N GLN A 110 7.67 0.37 15.56
CA GLN A 110 6.43 -0.41 15.69
C GLN A 110 5.19 0.40 15.29
N ALA A 111 5.12 1.67 15.67
CA ALA A 111 4.00 2.53 15.28
C ALA A 111 3.93 2.72 13.75
N LEU A 112 5.09 2.90 13.10
CA LEU A 112 5.17 3.05 11.66
C LEU A 112 4.86 1.75 10.91
N LEU A 113 5.37 0.60 11.39
CA LEU A 113 5.02 -0.70 10.83
C LEU A 113 3.50 -0.94 10.89
N ALA A 114 2.85 -0.59 12.02
CA ALA A 114 1.41 -0.69 12.15
C ALA A 114 0.66 0.26 11.20
N GLY A 115 1.16 1.49 11.00
CA GLY A 115 0.64 2.43 10.02
C GLY A 115 0.75 1.92 8.58
N GLU A 116 1.93 1.45 8.18
CA GLU A 116 2.18 0.87 6.84
C GLU A 116 1.32 -0.37 6.59
N ARG A 117 1.18 -1.24 7.61
CA ARG A 117 0.30 -2.41 7.54
C ARG A 117 -1.15 -2.02 7.24
N ALA A 118 -1.70 -1.07 8.01
CA ALA A 118 -3.06 -0.59 7.79
C ALA A 118 -3.22 0.05 6.40
N LEU A 119 -2.23 0.85 5.99
CA LEU A 119 -2.21 1.47 4.67
C LEU A 119 -2.19 0.43 3.54
N PHE A 120 -1.38 -0.63 3.66
CA PHE A 120 -1.34 -1.69 2.65
C PHE A 120 -2.66 -2.42 2.54
N ILE A 121 -3.26 -2.83 3.66
CA ILE A 121 -4.56 -3.51 3.64
C ILE A 121 -5.58 -2.63 2.92
N GLU A 122 -5.73 -1.38 3.37
CA GLU A 122 -6.75 -0.48 2.85
C GLU A 122 -6.51 -0.09 1.38
N SER A 123 -5.25 0.12 0.98
CA SER A 123 -4.93 0.39 -0.42
C SER A 123 -5.33 -0.77 -1.32
N HIS A 124 -5.08 -2.02 -0.91
CA HIS A 124 -5.45 -3.19 -1.73
C HIS A 124 -6.96 -3.47 -1.71
N ARG A 125 -7.65 -3.16 -0.60
CA ARG A 125 -9.12 -3.15 -0.57
C ARG A 125 -9.68 -2.19 -1.59
N ASN A 126 -9.20 -0.96 -1.61
CA ASN A 126 -9.62 0.04 -2.58
C ASN A 126 -9.28 -0.36 -4.01
N CYS A 127 -8.08 -0.93 -4.26
CA CYS A 127 -7.75 -1.50 -5.57
C CYS A 127 -8.75 -2.57 -6.01
N PHE A 128 -9.15 -3.49 -5.14
CA PHE A 128 -10.11 -4.53 -5.52
C PHE A 128 -11.55 -4.01 -5.62
N GLY A 129 -12.00 -3.18 -4.68
CA GLY A 129 -13.35 -2.61 -4.67
C GLY A 129 -13.62 -1.69 -5.85
N TRP A 130 -12.62 -0.94 -6.30
CA TRP A 130 -12.71 -0.07 -7.49
C TRP A 130 -12.32 -0.78 -8.79
N ILE A 131 -12.27 -2.11 -8.83
CA ILE A 131 -11.87 -2.84 -10.04
C ILE A 131 -12.72 -2.47 -11.26
N ASP A 132 -14.02 -2.25 -11.09
CA ASP A 132 -14.89 -1.83 -12.19
C ASP A 132 -14.65 -0.38 -12.65
N GLU A 133 -13.90 0.42 -11.90
CA GLU A 133 -13.56 1.79 -12.28
C GLU A 133 -12.26 1.85 -13.09
N TRP A 134 -11.27 1.02 -12.73
CA TRP A 134 -9.95 1.05 -13.38
C TRP A 134 -9.72 -0.07 -14.40
N PHE A 135 -10.46 -1.18 -14.33
CA PHE A 135 -10.28 -2.27 -15.27
C PHE A 135 -10.64 -1.83 -16.69
N GLY A 136 -9.72 -2.04 -17.62
CA GLY A 136 -9.88 -1.63 -19.02
C GLY A 136 -9.51 -0.17 -19.33
N LEU A 137 -9.06 0.62 -18.34
CA LEU A 137 -8.54 1.96 -18.61
C LEU A 137 -7.30 1.90 -19.51
N THR A 138 -7.25 2.82 -20.47
CA THR A 138 -6.07 2.99 -21.34
C THR A 138 -5.03 3.87 -20.67
N LEU A 139 -3.76 3.74 -21.08
CA LEU A 139 -2.68 4.61 -20.59
C LEU A 139 -2.96 6.10 -20.84
N ASP A 140 -3.62 6.43 -21.95
CA ASP A 140 -3.95 7.83 -22.27
C ASP A 140 -5.03 8.37 -21.33
N THR A 141 -6.04 7.56 -21.00
CA THR A 141 -7.04 7.92 -19.99
C THR A 141 -6.41 8.07 -18.61
N LEU A 142 -5.48 7.18 -18.23
CA LEU A 142 -4.76 7.27 -16.96
C LEU A 142 -3.96 8.58 -16.83
N ARG A 143 -3.26 8.99 -17.88
CA ARG A 143 -2.50 10.26 -17.89
C ARG A 143 -3.40 11.48 -17.71
N GLU A 144 -4.57 11.48 -18.33
CA GLU A 144 -5.52 12.58 -18.18
C GLU A 144 -6.11 12.62 -16.75
N LEU A 145 -6.43 11.46 -16.19
CA LEU A 145 -6.89 11.33 -14.80
C LEU A 145 -5.81 11.79 -13.80
N GLU A 146 -4.54 11.42 -14.01
CA GLU A 146 -3.42 11.90 -13.19
C GLU A 146 -3.32 13.42 -13.21
N LYS A 147 -3.36 14.03 -14.40
CA LYS A 147 -3.29 15.49 -14.55
C LYS A 147 -4.46 16.21 -13.84
N GLN A 148 -5.67 15.67 -13.93
CA GLN A 148 -6.83 16.20 -13.24
C GLN A 148 -6.71 16.05 -11.73
N SER A 149 -6.27 14.88 -11.26
CA SER A 149 -6.03 14.59 -9.85
C SER A 149 -5.00 15.55 -9.25
N ASP A 150 -3.84 15.71 -9.91
CA ASP A 150 -2.78 16.64 -9.50
C ASP A 150 -3.29 18.07 -9.37
N SER A 151 -4.09 18.54 -10.34
CA SER A 151 -4.67 19.88 -10.30
C SER A 151 -5.60 20.06 -9.09
N SER A 152 -6.44 19.06 -8.81
CA SER A 152 -7.40 19.08 -7.71
C SER A 152 -6.72 18.98 -6.34
N LEU A 153 -5.67 18.16 -6.24
CA LEU A 153 -4.86 18.00 -5.03
C LEU A 153 -4.10 19.29 -4.72
N ASN A 154 -3.49 19.92 -5.72
CA ASN A 154 -2.80 21.20 -5.54
C ASN A 154 -3.76 22.29 -5.09
N GLN A 155 -4.99 22.32 -5.62
CA GLN A 155 -6.03 23.25 -5.17
C GLN A 155 -6.44 23.00 -3.71
N LYS A 156 -6.70 21.74 -3.33
CA LYS A 156 -7.08 21.38 -1.95
C LYS A 156 -5.96 21.61 -0.94
N LEU A 157 -4.71 21.40 -1.34
CA LEU A 157 -3.52 21.58 -0.50
C LEU A 157 -3.00 23.02 -0.50
N GLY A 158 -3.60 23.94 -1.27
CA GLY A 158 -3.16 25.32 -1.37
C GLY A 158 -1.73 25.48 -1.90
N ARG A 159 -1.22 24.52 -2.67
CA ARG A 159 0.11 24.62 -3.30
C ARG A 159 0.00 25.46 -4.57
N THR A 160 0.25 26.77 -4.44
CA THR A 160 0.47 27.64 -5.61
C THR A 160 1.66 27.09 -6.41
N CYS A 161 1.45 26.88 -7.70
CA CYS A 161 2.45 26.41 -8.66
C CYS A 161 3.75 27.22 -8.52
N VAL A 162 4.81 26.63 -7.95
CA VAL A 162 6.16 27.19 -8.04
C VAL A 162 6.74 26.76 -9.38
N LEU A 163 6.24 27.35 -10.45
CA LEU A 163 6.88 27.32 -11.77
C LEU A 163 6.77 28.71 -12.37
N ALA A 164 7.69 29.58 -11.97
CA ALA A 164 8.23 30.67 -12.78
C ALA A 164 9.43 31.26 -12.04
N HIS A 165 10.64 30.98 -12.51
CA HIS A 165 11.72 31.95 -12.75
C HIS A 165 13.04 31.20 -12.99
N GLU A 166 13.18 30.62 -14.17
CA GLU A 166 14.47 30.57 -14.86
C GLU A 166 14.31 31.39 -16.14
N GLN A 167 14.68 32.67 -16.06
CA GLN A 167 15.16 33.53 -17.15
C GLN A 167 15.39 34.94 -16.57
N GLU A 168 16.62 35.21 -16.15
CA GLU A 168 17.47 36.30 -16.65
C GLU A 168 18.92 36.08 -16.21
#